data_AF-A0A8T0DDV8-F1
#
_entry.id   AF-A0A8T0DDV8-F1
#
_cell.length_a   1.000
_cell.length_b   1.000
_cell.length_c   1.000
_cell.angle_alpha   90.00
_cell.angle_beta   90.00
_cell.angle_gamma   90.00
#
_symmetry.space_group_name_H-M   'P 1'
#
loop_
_entity.id
_entity.type
_entity.pdbx_description
1 polymer ?
#
loop_
_entity_poly.entity_id
_entity_poly.type
_entity_poly.pdbx_seq_one_letter_code
_entity_poly.pdbx_strand_id
1 'polypeptide(L)'
;MVISRVGRVCLSDKGGRDGRLRSFAKATIVCPSKTRSQAESTALVHREVTAVYVDQSTKTMFAVFTTPRTMPPSSSVCAYRLTDIEDVFKGPFYTSNGEPTKFNNANDCEKSNLPTTSLEHHQMYRTVRPKLDQSIMRKEKVRWSNLVVDWMPTTLKTDNNLILFTVDPDRQIISKWHHFKGETCLIEELRVLRTPPRTADTDGERVLRLELIRAGQAKEVRNTSFNVG
;
A
#
# COMPACT_ATOMS: atom_id res chain seq x y z
N MET A 1 18.62 -0.51 7.33
CA MET A 1 17.17 -0.51 7.65
C MET A 1 16.44 0.26 6.57
N VAL A 2 15.42 -0.32 5.95
CA VAL A 2 14.64 0.36 4.90
C VAL A 2 13.58 1.27 5.55
N ILE A 3 13.42 2.47 5.00
CA ILE A 3 12.41 3.45 5.43
C ILE A 3 11.65 3.92 4.21
N SER A 4 10.34 3.65 4.17
CA SER A 4 9.47 4.18 3.13
C SER A 4 9.19 5.66 3.32
N ARG A 5 9.07 6.37 2.20
CA ARG A 5 8.83 7.81 2.16
C ARG A 5 7.73 8.15 1.17
N VAL A 6 7.00 9.21 1.46
CA VAL A 6 6.22 9.93 0.45
C VAL A 6 7.03 11.14 0.03
N GLY A 7 7.20 11.34 -1.27
CA GLY A 7 7.80 12.54 -1.85
C GLY A 7 6.72 13.47 -2.41
N ARG A 8 6.93 14.78 -2.30
CA ARG A 8 6.07 15.82 -2.86
C ARG A 8 6.92 16.76 -3.71
N VAL A 9 6.40 17.12 -4.88
CA VAL A 9 6.96 18.12 -5.80
C VAL A 9 5.79 18.97 -6.29
N CYS A 10 5.97 20.28 -6.42
CA CYS A 10 4.98 21.14 -7.04
C CYS A 10 5.07 21.02 -8.56
N LEU A 11 3.94 20.91 -9.25
CA LEU A 11 3.91 20.86 -10.72
C LEU A 11 4.44 22.16 -11.35
N SER A 12 4.32 23.28 -10.65
CA SER A 12 4.85 24.60 -11.04
C SER A 12 6.36 24.75 -10.84
N ASP A 13 7.05 23.75 -10.28
CA ASP A 13 8.49 23.80 -10.04
C ASP A 13 9.27 23.74 -11.36
N LYS A 14 9.85 24.87 -11.74
CA LYS A 14 10.69 25.01 -12.94
C LYS A 14 12.14 24.57 -12.71
N GLY A 15 12.49 24.14 -11.49
CA GLY A 15 13.85 23.82 -11.11
C GLY A 15 14.75 25.05 -10.95
N GLY A 16 15.91 24.83 -10.33
CA GLY A 16 16.98 25.82 -10.24
C GLY A 16 17.86 25.89 -11.48
N ARG A 17 18.74 26.90 -11.54
CA ARG A 17 19.81 26.99 -12.56
C ARG A 17 20.76 25.78 -12.55
N ASP A 18 20.83 25.08 -11.44
CA ASP A 18 21.58 23.85 -11.20
C ASP A 18 20.81 22.57 -11.60
N GLY A 19 19.60 22.70 -12.18
CA GLY A 19 18.75 21.58 -12.57
C GLY A 19 18.07 20.85 -11.41
N ARG A 20 18.15 21.38 -10.18
CA ARG A 20 17.58 20.74 -8.98
C ARG A 20 16.16 21.23 -8.72
N LEU A 21 15.26 20.32 -8.36
CA LEU A 21 13.91 20.65 -7.89
C LEU A 21 13.99 21.58 -6.66
N ARG A 22 13.19 22.64 -6.65
CA ARG A 22 13.12 23.62 -5.55
C ARG A 22 11.97 23.33 -4.58
N SER A 23 11.00 22.54 -5.00
CA SER A 23 9.80 22.20 -4.23
C SER A 23 9.89 20.89 -3.47
N PHE A 24 10.91 20.08 -3.79
CA PHE A 24 10.95 18.69 -3.38
C PHE A 24 11.04 18.56 -1.87
N ALA A 25 10.11 17.82 -1.28
CA ALA A 25 10.17 17.41 0.12
C ALA A 25 9.77 15.94 0.25
N LYS A 26 10.22 15.29 1.32
CA LYS A 26 9.87 13.90 1.62
C LYS A 26 9.52 13.72 3.10
N ALA A 27 8.55 12.88 3.39
CA ALA A 27 8.14 12.53 4.75
C ALA A 27 8.25 11.03 4.99
N THR A 28 8.59 10.60 6.21
CA THR A 28 8.47 9.19 6.61
C THR A 28 7.02 8.75 6.48
N ILE A 29 6.75 7.57 5.94
CA ILE A 29 5.44 6.93 6.04
C ILE A 29 5.57 5.60 6.80
N VAL A 30 4.62 5.35 7.69
CA VAL A 30 4.61 4.15 8.54
C VAL A 30 3.23 3.50 8.53
N CYS A 31 3.19 2.19 8.70
CA CYS A 31 1.97 1.45 8.96
C CYS A 31 2.11 0.67 10.28
N PRO A 32 1.40 1.08 11.35
CA PRO A 32 1.32 0.30 12.57
C PRO A 32 0.63 -1.03 12.28
N SER A 33 1.21 -2.13 12.76
CA SER A 33 0.64 -3.48 12.58
C SER A 33 -0.58 -3.74 13.46
N LYS A 34 -0.90 -2.84 14.40
CA LYS A 34 -2.12 -2.90 15.20
C LYS A 34 -3.32 -2.87 14.24
N THR A 35 -4.24 -3.79 14.45
CA THR A 35 -5.59 -3.75 13.89
C THR A 35 -6.56 -3.43 15.03
N ARG A 36 -7.80 -3.02 14.72
CA ARG A 36 -8.80 -2.63 15.73
C ARG A 36 -9.06 -3.73 16.77
N SER A 37 -8.87 -5.01 16.40
CA SER A 37 -9.12 -6.18 17.25
C SER A 37 -7.89 -6.71 18.00
N GLN A 38 -6.70 -6.11 17.83
CA GLN A 38 -5.45 -6.64 18.39
C GLN A 38 -4.86 -5.75 19.50
N ALA A 39 -4.36 -6.38 20.57
CA ALA A 39 -3.77 -5.70 21.73
C ALA A 39 -2.44 -5.00 21.41
N GLU A 40 -2.14 -3.92 22.14
CA GLU A 40 -1.03 -2.99 21.86
C GLU A 40 0.38 -3.60 21.98
N SER A 41 0.55 -4.65 22.78
CA SER A 41 1.86 -5.24 23.11
C SER A 41 2.56 -5.99 21.97
N THR A 42 1.93 -6.12 20.79
CA THR A 42 2.49 -6.82 19.62
C THR A 42 2.68 -5.93 18.38
N ALA A 43 2.53 -4.60 18.55
CA ALA A 43 2.54 -3.66 17.43
C ALA A 43 3.95 -3.45 16.84
N LEU A 44 4.29 -4.25 15.83
CA LEU A 44 5.37 -3.96 14.88
C LEU A 44 4.99 -2.76 14.00
N VAL A 45 5.97 -2.00 13.52
CA VAL A 45 5.76 -0.97 12.50
C VAL A 45 6.36 -1.48 11.20
N HIS A 46 5.52 -1.77 10.21
CA HIS A 46 5.99 -2.13 8.88
C HIS A 46 6.48 -0.86 8.16
N ARG A 47 7.65 -0.95 7.52
CA ARG A 47 8.36 0.20 6.93
C ARG A 47 8.74 0.03 5.46
N GLU A 48 8.43 -1.12 4.85
CA GLU A 48 8.72 -1.40 3.44
C GLU A 48 7.44 -1.41 2.63
N VAL A 49 7.16 -0.33 1.91
CA VAL A 49 6.02 -0.22 1.01
C VAL A 49 6.30 -1.02 -0.26
N THR A 50 5.36 -1.87 -0.66
CA THR A 50 5.44 -2.67 -1.89
C THR A 50 4.42 -2.27 -2.95
N ALA A 51 3.28 -1.70 -2.53
CA ALA A 51 2.24 -1.23 -3.42
C ALA A 51 1.51 -0.03 -2.84
N VAL A 52 0.99 0.82 -3.73
CA VAL A 52 0.15 1.97 -3.38
C VAL A 52 -1.03 2.02 -4.35
N TYR A 53 -2.21 2.34 -3.82
CA TYR A 53 -3.42 2.61 -4.58
C TYR A 53 -4.04 3.92 -4.09
N VAL A 54 -4.35 4.86 -4.98
CA VAL A 54 -4.95 6.14 -4.63
C VAL A 54 -6.35 6.21 -5.19
N ASP A 55 -7.35 6.31 -4.32
CA ASP A 55 -8.72 6.63 -4.73
C ASP A 55 -8.91 8.16 -4.68
N GLN A 56 -9.03 8.74 -5.87
CA GLN A 56 -9.24 10.18 -6.03
C GLN A 56 -10.61 10.63 -5.53
N SER A 57 -11.62 9.75 -5.54
CA SER A 57 -12.98 10.11 -5.14
C SER A 57 -13.11 10.31 -3.63
N THR A 58 -12.47 9.45 -2.83
CA THR A 58 -12.44 9.58 -1.37
C THR A 58 -11.20 10.30 -0.84
N LYS A 59 -10.31 10.78 -1.73
CA LYS A 59 -9.02 11.40 -1.36
C LYS A 59 -8.26 10.55 -0.33
N THR A 60 -8.23 9.25 -0.57
CA THR A 60 -7.60 8.27 0.32
C THR A 60 -6.55 7.49 -0.46
N MET A 61 -5.34 7.42 0.11
CA MET A 61 -4.27 6.56 -0.36
C MET A 61 -4.23 5.30 0.50
N PHE A 62 -4.16 4.14 -0.14
CA PHE A 62 -3.93 2.85 0.49
C PHE A 62 -2.53 2.39 0.14
N ALA A 63 -1.82 1.83 1.11
CA ALA A 63 -0.49 1.30 0.88
C ALA A 63 -0.31 -0.07 1.56
N VAL A 64 0.35 -0.97 0.85
CA VAL A 64 0.80 -2.26 1.35
C VAL A 64 2.18 -2.10 1.92
N PHE A 65 2.38 -2.60 3.13
CA PHE A 65 3.69 -2.73 3.75
C PHE A 65 4.01 -4.21 4.00
N THR A 66 5.27 -4.59 3.84
CA THR A 66 5.75 -5.93 4.12
C THR A 66 6.89 -5.91 5.14
N THR A 67 7.12 -7.04 5.81
CA THR A 67 8.37 -7.25 6.56
C THR A 67 9.55 -7.42 5.59
N PRO A 68 10.80 -7.17 6.01
CA PRO A 68 11.97 -7.53 5.22
C PRO A 68 12.03 -9.04 4.92
N ARG A 69 12.75 -9.44 3.86
CA ARG A 69 12.92 -10.86 3.49
C ARG A 69 13.62 -11.69 4.57
N THR A 70 14.44 -11.06 5.42
CA THR A 70 15.13 -11.70 6.55
C THR A 70 14.23 -11.97 7.76
N MET A 71 13.00 -11.45 7.77
CA MET A 71 12.00 -11.67 8.82
C MET A 71 10.89 -12.60 8.35
N PRO A 72 10.12 -13.22 9.26
CA PRO A 72 8.91 -13.95 8.90
C PRO A 72 7.99 -13.10 8.00
N PRO A 73 7.44 -13.67 6.90
CA PRO A 73 6.54 -12.96 6.01
C PRO A 73 5.32 -12.41 6.74
N SER A 74 5.08 -11.12 6.62
CA SER A 74 3.84 -10.49 7.03
C SER A 74 3.60 -9.24 6.19
N SER A 75 2.34 -9.03 5.84
CA SER A 75 1.89 -7.85 5.11
C SER A 75 0.78 -7.13 5.87
N SER A 76 0.73 -5.81 5.73
CA SER A 76 -0.32 -4.96 6.27
C SER A 76 -0.76 -3.94 5.22
N VAL A 77 -2.05 -3.58 5.25
CA VAL A 77 -2.61 -2.50 4.46
C VAL A 77 -3.02 -1.37 5.40
N CYS A 78 -2.58 -0.16 5.08
CA CYS A 78 -2.93 1.05 5.78
C CYS A 78 -3.62 2.05 4.84
N ALA A 79 -4.58 2.80 5.35
CA ALA A 79 -5.28 3.86 4.64
C ALA A 79 -4.87 5.23 5.18
N TYR A 80 -4.62 6.20 4.31
CA TYR A 80 -4.11 7.54 4.63
C TYR A 80 -4.99 8.58 3.95
N ARG A 81 -5.43 9.63 4.67
CA ARG A 81 -6.09 10.77 4.03
C ARG A 81 -5.05 11.59 3.29
N LEU A 82 -5.34 11.98 2.05
CA LEU A 82 -4.44 12.87 1.30
C LEU A 82 -4.25 14.21 2.03
N THR A 83 -5.28 14.71 2.73
CA THR A 83 -5.19 15.91 3.58
C THR A 83 -4.17 15.76 4.71
N ASP A 84 -4.13 14.60 5.38
CA ASP A 84 -3.17 14.37 6.46
C ASP A 84 -1.73 14.31 5.93
N ILE A 85 -1.55 13.75 4.72
CA ILE A 85 -0.26 13.74 4.02
C ILE A 85 0.16 15.18 3.72
N GLU A 86 -0.74 15.99 3.17
CA GLU A 86 -0.48 17.41 2.88
C GLU A 86 -0.12 18.20 4.14
N ASP A 87 -0.81 17.97 5.26
CA ASP A 87 -0.54 18.63 6.53
C ASP A 87 0.81 18.25 7.13
N VAL A 88 1.29 17.03 6.89
CA VAL A 88 2.66 16.65 7.23
C VAL A 88 3.66 17.52 6.46
N PHE A 89 3.41 17.80 5.18
CA PHE A 89 4.29 18.64 4.36
C PHE A 89 4.21 20.14 4.67
N LYS A 90 3.26 20.59 5.48
CA LYS A 90 3.21 21.95 6.04
C LYS A 90 3.97 22.08 7.37
N GLY A 91 4.57 20.98 7.86
CA GLY A 91 5.31 20.95 9.12
C GLY A 91 6.78 21.38 9.02
N PRO A 92 7.55 21.25 10.11
CA PRO A 92 8.98 21.52 10.12
C PRO A 92 9.78 20.40 9.46
N PHE A 93 11.02 20.71 9.09
CA PHE A 93 12.01 19.74 8.60
C PHE A 93 12.89 19.20 9.73
N TYR A 94 13.62 18.11 9.48
CA TYR A 94 14.74 17.69 10.33
C TYR A 94 15.96 18.58 10.09
N THR A 95 16.60 19.01 11.17
CA THR A 95 17.95 19.60 11.14
C THR A 95 19.01 18.50 11.06
N SER A 96 20.26 18.88 10.79
CA SER A 96 21.42 17.97 10.85
C SER A 96 21.56 17.27 12.21
N ASN A 97 21.07 17.90 13.27
CA ASN A 97 21.17 17.41 14.64
C ASN A 97 19.98 16.52 15.03
N GLY A 98 19.06 16.24 14.10
CA GLY A 98 17.89 15.38 14.34
C GLY A 98 16.70 16.09 15.00
N GLU A 99 16.75 17.41 15.15
CA GLU A 99 15.70 18.22 15.77
C GLU A 99 14.75 18.83 14.72
N PRO A 100 13.53 19.25 15.10
CA PRO A 100 12.68 20.01 14.19
C PRO A 100 13.24 21.42 13.95
N THR A 101 13.15 21.91 12.70
CA THR A 101 13.40 23.32 12.39
C THR A 101 12.40 24.22 13.13
N LYS A 102 12.83 25.45 13.46
CA LYS A 102 11.94 26.46 14.09
C LYS A 102 10.88 27.02 13.13
N PHE A 103 11.07 26.80 11.82
CA PHE A 103 10.14 27.20 10.77
C PHE A 103 9.48 25.97 10.13
N ASN A 104 8.30 26.20 9.58
CA ASN A 104 7.58 25.22 8.79
C ASN A 104 7.94 25.33 7.31
N ASN A 105 7.66 24.27 6.55
CA ASN A 105 7.83 24.29 5.11
C ASN A 105 6.94 25.35 4.46
N ALA A 106 7.58 26.34 3.84
CA ALA A 106 6.93 27.44 3.14
C ALA A 106 6.58 27.11 1.68
N ASN A 107 6.95 25.92 1.17
CA ASN A 107 6.64 25.51 -0.20
C ASN A 107 5.12 25.34 -0.34
N ASP A 108 4.51 26.36 -0.92
CA ASP A 108 3.10 26.43 -1.27
C ASP A 108 2.96 26.30 -2.79
N CYS A 109 2.40 25.18 -3.23
CA CYS A 109 2.27 24.89 -4.66
C CYS A 109 1.19 25.74 -5.34
N GLU A 110 0.36 26.46 -4.59
CA GLU A 110 -0.63 27.40 -5.14
C GLU A 110 0.03 28.74 -5.54
N LYS A 111 1.23 29.03 -5.03
CA LYS A 111 1.96 30.24 -5.35
C LYS A 111 2.84 30.04 -6.58
N SER A 112 2.84 31.03 -7.46
CA SER A 112 3.63 31.06 -8.70
C SER A 112 5.14 31.17 -8.45
N ASN A 113 5.55 31.74 -7.31
CA ASN A 113 6.93 31.86 -6.89
C ASN A 113 7.19 30.94 -5.70
N LEU A 114 7.89 29.83 -5.93
CA LEU A 114 8.31 28.96 -4.85
C LEU A 114 9.45 29.60 -4.04
N PRO A 115 9.36 29.61 -2.70
CA PRO A 115 10.44 30.10 -1.87
C PRO A 115 11.67 29.18 -1.96
N THR A 116 12.86 29.78 -1.95
CA THR A 116 14.17 29.08 -2.01
C THR A 116 14.54 28.34 -0.72
N THR A 117 13.75 28.46 0.36
CA THR A 117 14.00 27.86 1.68
C THR A 117 14.17 26.34 1.68
N SER A 118 13.69 25.66 0.64
CA SER A 118 13.75 24.20 0.50
C SER A 118 15.14 23.64 0.18
N LEU A 119 16.10 24.47 -0.21
CA LEU A 119 17.36 23.97 -0.79
C LEU A 119 18.22 23.17 0.20
N GLU A 120 18.15 23.49 1.49
CA GLU A 120 18.97 22.84 2.52
C GLU A 120 18.22 21.72 3.26
N HIS A 121 16.89 21.72 3.22
CA HIS A 121 16.06 20.82 4.01
C HIS A 121 15.00 20.15 3.14
N HIS A 122 15.08 18.83 3.02
CA HIS A 122 14.13 18.05 2.21
C HIS A 122 13.34 17.03 3.04
N GLN A 123 13.75 16.73 4.28
CA GLN A 123 13.14 15.68 5.09
C GLN A 123 12.23 16.29 6.15
N MET A 124 10.91 16.10 6.01
CA MET A 124 9.93 16.52 7.02
C MET A 124 10.19 15.81 8.35
N TYR A 125 10.04 16.53 9.46
CA TYR A 125 10.14 16.01 10.82
C TYR A 125 8.97 15.10 11.18
N ARG A 126 7.76 15.51 10.75
CA ARG A 126 6.54 14.75 10.98
C ARG A 126 6.50 13.49 10.10
N THR A 127 5.87 12.45 10.63
CA THR A 127 5.66 11.17 9.95
C THR A 127 4.21 11.07 9.49
N VAL A 128 4.00 10.62 8.25
CA VAL A 128 2.70 10.26 7.70
C VAL A 128 2.20 9.00 8.38
N ARG A 129 1.07 9.14 9.09
CA ARG A 129 0.39 8.07 9.83
C ARG A 129 -0.96 7.74 9.19
N PRO A 130 -1.43 6.49 9.28
CA PRO A 130 -2.70 6.11 8.70
C PRO A 130 -3.88 6.63 9.51
N LYS A 131 -5.07 6.54 8.92
CA LYS A 131 -6.34 6.78 9.59
C LYS A 131 -6.41 5.92 10.85
N LEU A 132 -6.78 6.55 11.97
CA LEU A 132 -6.91 5.91 13.29
C LEU A 132 -5.60 5.29 13.83
N ASP A 133 -4.44 5.63 13.27
CA ASP A 133 -3.12 5.10 13.63
C ASP A 133 -3.05 3.56 13.68
N GLN A 134 -3.77 2.90 12.76
CA GLN A 134 -3.86 1.44 12.67
C GLN A 134 -3.87 0.96 11.21
N SER A 135 -3.54 -0.32 11.02
CA SER A 135 -3.77 -1.02 9.75
C SER A 135 -5.24 -1.43 9.59
N ILE A 136 -5.75 -1.34 8.37
CA ILE A 136 -7.10 -1.84 8.03
C ILE A 136 -7.11 -3.35 7.79
N MET A 137 -5.94 -3.92 7.47
CA MET A 137 -5.76 -5.35 7.30
C MET A 137 -4.33 -5.72 7.63
N ARG A 138 -4.15 -6.83 8.35
CA ARG A 138 -2.84 -7.48 8.54
C ARG A 138 -2.99 -8.97 8.34
N LYS A 139 -2.04 -9.57 7.61
CA LYS A 139 -1.95 -11.03 7.44
C LYS A 139 -0.51 -11.49 7.64
N GLU A 140 -0.38 -12.63 8.29
CA GLU A 140 0.90 -13.31 8.49
C GLU A 140 1.11 -14.34 7.37
N LYS A 141 2.36 -14.77 7.19
CA LYS A 141 2.81 -15.75 6.20
C LYS A 141 2.61 -15.31 4.73
N VAL A 142 2.28 -14.04 4.46
CA VAL A 142 2.08 -13.50 3.10
C VAL A 142 2.98 -12.30 2.83
N ARG A 143 3.37 -12.13 1.56
CA ARG A 143 4.09 -10.94 1.06
C ARG A 143 3.35 -10.37 -0.14
N TRP A 144 2.57 -9.32 0.09
CA TRP A 144 1.82 -8.73 -1.01
C TRP A 144 2.68 -7.77 -1.84
N SER A 145 2.61 -7.90 -3.17
CA SER A 145 3.32 -7.03 -4.12
C SER A 145 2.41 -6.02 -4.81
N ASN A 146 1.09 -6.24 -4.81
CA ASN A 146 0.13 -5.39 -5.49
C ASN A 146 -1.13 -5.24 -4.64
N LEU A 147 -1.79 -4.10 -4.80
CA LEU A 147 -3.06 -3.77 -4.17
C LEU A 147 -3.94 -2.98 -5.13
N VAL A 148 -5.19 -3.39 -5.24
CA VAL A 148 -6.27 -2.61 -5.84
C VAL A 148 -7.42 -2.57 -4.83
N VAL A 149 -8.07 -1.42 -4.71
CA VAL A 149 -9.21 -1.23 -3.80
C VAL A 149 -10.45 -0.85 -4.60
N ASP A 150 -11.54 -1.55 -4.31
CA ASP A 150 -12.87 -1.25 -4.82
C ASP A 150 -13.85 -1.05 -3.65
N TRP A 151 -15.01 -0.48 -3.92
CA TRP A 151 -16.00 -0.14 -2.89
C TRP A 151 -17.19 -1.08 -2.96
N MET A 152 -17.79 -1.37 -1.82
CA MET A 152 -19.01 -2.17 -1.81
C MET A 152 -20.13 -1.43 -2.57
N PRO A 153 -20.72 -2.04 -3.63
CA PRO A 153 -21.79 -1.41 -4.39
C PRO A 153 -22.94 -0.96 -3.48
N THR A 154 -23.66 0.08 -3.88
CA THR A 154 -24.87 0.58 -3.18
C THR A 154 -24.67 1.08 -1.75
N THR A 155 -23.42 1.15 -1.27
CA THR A 155 -23.09 1.70 0.06
C THR A 155 -22.22 2.95 -0.07
N LEU A 156 -22.25 3.79 0.97
CA LEU A 156 -21.35 4.95 1.03
C LEU A 156 -19.89 4.48 1.04
N LYS A 157 -19.05 5.13 0.22
CA LYS A 157 -17.61 4.87 0.18
C LYS A 157 -16.99 5.24 1.52
N THR A 158 -16.68 4.23 2.32
CA THR A 158 -16.08 4.38 3.64
C THR A 158 -14.96 3.38 3.81
N ASP A 159 -13.89 3.77 4.48
CA ASP A 159 -12.77 2.88 4.81
C ASP A 159 -13.14 1.67 5.67
N ASN A 160 -14.41 1.59 6.13
CA ASN A 160 -14.98 0.49 6.88
C ASN A 160 -15.90 -0.41 6.04
N ASN A 161 -16.02 -0.21 4.72
CA ASN A 161 -16.75 -1.11 3.82
C ASN A 161 -16.17 -1.09 2.40
N LEU A 162 -15.17 -1.93 2.15
CA LEU A 162 -14.44 -1.96 0.88
C LEU A 162 -13.95 -3.35 0.51
N ILE A 163 -13.65 -3.54 -0.77
CA ILE A 163 -13.10 -4.77 -1.34
C ILE A 163 -11.62 -4.53 -1.65
N LEU A 164 -10.74 -5.42 -1.20
CA LEU A 164 -9.31 -5.36 -1.51
C LEU A 164 -8.91 -6.54 -2.38
N PHE A 165 -8.12 -6.28 -3.40
CA PHE A 165 -7.45 -7.31 -4.19
C PHE A 165 -5.96 -7.23 -3.93
N THR A 166 -5.38 -8.32 -3.44
CA THR A 166 -3.95 -8.40 -3.10
C THR A 166 -3.29 -9.52 -3.88
N VAL A 167 -2.04 -9.32 -4.30
CA VAL A 167 -1.26 -10.36 -5.01
C VAL A 167 -0.08 -10.81 -4.15
N ASP A 168 0.03 -12.10 -3.88
CA ASP A 168 1.22 -12.75 -3.32
C ASP A 168 2.02 -13.40 -4.46
N PRO A 169 3.16 -12.82 -4.88
CA PRO A 169 3.93 -13.32 -6.01
C PRO A 169 4.71 -14.60 -5.69
N ASP A 170 5.04 -14.83 -4.41
CA ASP A 170 5.77 -16.03 -3.98
C ASP A 170 4.85 -17.26 -4.08
N ARG A 171 3.56 -17.08 -3.79
CA ARG A 171 2.53 -18.12 -3.89
C ARG A 171 1.77 -18.15 -5.21
N GLN A 172 1.93 -17.10 -6.04
CA GLN A 172 1.15 -16.87 -7.25
C GLN A 172 -0.36 -16.82 -6.98
N ILE A 173 -0.77 -16.14 -5.90
CA ILE A 173 -2.18 -16.05 -5.47
C ILE A 173 -2.66 -14.61 -5.57
N ILE A 174 -3.87 -14.43 -6.09
CA ILE A 174 -4.67 -13.21 -5.97
C ILE A 174 -5.75 -13.49 -4.94
N SER A 175 -5.83 -12.69 -3.88
CA SER A 175 -6.84 -12.83 -2.84
C SER A 175 -7.80 -11.62 -2.88
N LYS A 176 -9.10 -11.89 -2.83
CA LYS A 176 -10.16 -10.89 -2.71
C LYS A 176 -10.66 -10.86 -1.26
N TRP A 177 -10.62 -9.68 -0.64
CA TRP A 177 -10.98 -9.48 0.76
C TRP A 177 -12.15 -8.52 0.86
N HIS A 178 -13.05 -8.76 1.82
CA HIS A 178 -14.04 -7.77 2.26
C HIS A 178 -13.59 -7.20 3.59
N HIS A 179 -13.38 -5.89 3.64
CA HIS A 179 -13.19 -5.16 4.88
C HIS A 179 -14.52 -4.55 5.32
N PHE A 180 -15.03 -4.96 6.47
CA PHE A 180 -16.29 -4.46 7.02
C PHE A 180 -16.17 -4.18 8.52
N LYS A 181 -16.51 -2.96 8.94
CA LYS A 181 -16.54 -2.51 10.36
C LYS A 181 -15.25 -2.80 11.15
N GLY A 182 -14.09 -2.76 10.50
CA GLY A 182 -12.79 -3.02 11.12
C GLY A 182 -12.33 -4.48 11.09
N GLU A 183 -13.13 -5.37 10.50
CA GLU A 183 -12.79 -6.78 10.29
C GLU A 183 -12.53 -7.05 8.81
N THR A 184 -11.71 -8.07 8.52
CA THR A 184 -11.38 -8.46 7.14
C THR A 184 -11.64 -9.94 6.92
N CYS A 185 -12.54 -10.25 5.99
CA CYS A 185 -12.90 -11.60 5.57
C CYS A 185 -12.28 -11.91 4.20
N LEU A 186 -11.80 -13.15 4.01
CA LEU A 186 -11.39 -13.65 2.70
C LEU A 186 -12.63 -14.08 1.93
N ILE A 187 -12.86 -13.49 0.75
CA ILE A 187 -13.96 -13.90 -0.14
C ILE A 187 -13.50 -15.01 -1.06
N GLU A 188 -12.34 -14.83 -1.68
CA GLU A 188 -11.88 -15.67 -2.79
C GLU A 188 -10.36 -15.67 -2.90
N GLU A 189 -9.79 -16.79 -3.33
CA GLU A 189 -8.39 -16.88 -3.74
C GLU A 189 -8.29 -17.52 -5.13
N LEU A 190 -7.52 -16.88 -6.00
CA LEU A 190 -7.28 -17.31 -7.36
C LEU A 190 -5.78 -17.60 -7.51
N ARG A 191 -5.44 -18.81 -7.97
CA ARG A 191 -4.07 -19.15 -8.37
C ARG A 191 -3.84 -18.66 -9.79
N VAL A 192 -2.74 -17.92 -9.99
CA VAL A 192 -2.31 -17.44 -11.30
C VAL A 192 -1.45 -18.51 -11.94
N LEU A 193 -1.96 -19.16 -12.97
CA LEU A 193 -1.22 -20.13 -13.77
C LEU A 193 -0.50 -19.38 -14.88
N ARG A 194 0.80 -19.13 -14.70
CA ARG A 194 1.65 -18.61 -15.76
C ARG A 194 1.87 -19.73 -16.78
N THR A 195 1.23 -19.63 -17.94
CA THR A 195 1.61 -20.47 -19.08
C THR A 195 2.90 -19.89 -19.68
N PRO A 196 3.94 -20.71 -19.93
CA PRO A 196 5.06 -20.24 -20.74
C PRO A 196 4.53 -19.86 -22.13
N PRO A 197 5.08 -18.82 -22.77
CA PRO A 197 4.67 -18.45 -24.12
C PRO A 197 4.82 -19.69 -25.00
N ARG A 198 3.70 -20.17 -25.56
CA ARG A 198 3.76 -21.21 -26.58
C ARG A 198 4.54 -20.63 -27.75
N THR A 199 5.66 -21.25 -28.09
CA THR A 199 6.28 -21.05 -29.41
C THR A 199 5.21 -21.38 -30.45
N ALA A 200 4.82 -20.38 -31.25
CA ALA A 200 3.72 -20.39 -32.24
C ALA A 200 2.34 -19.91 -31.74
N ASP A 201 2.29 -18.79 -31.01
CA ASP A 201 1.13 -17.89 -31.10
C ASP A 201 1.57 -16.59 -31.77
N THR A 202 1.06 -16.35 -32.97
CA THR A 202 1.38 -15.19 -33.82
C THR A 202 0.62 -13.93 -33.39
N ASP A 203 -0.11 -13.97 -32.30
CA ASP A 203 -0.74 -12.81 -31.69
C ASP A 203 -0.17 -12.62 -30.29
N GLY A 204 0.36 -11.43 -29.99
CA GLY A 204 1.12 -11.14 -28.77
C GLY A 204 0.30 -11.13 -27.47
N GLU A 205 -0.82 -11.84 -27.43
CA GLU A 205 -1.77 -11.81 -26.32
C GLU A 205 -1.30 -12.70 -25.17
N ARG A 206 -0.90 -12.05 -24.07
CA ARG A 206 -0.53 -12.75 -22.83
C ARG A 206 -1.79 -13.27 -22.14
N VAL A 207 -2.17 -14.51 -22.43
CA VAL A 207 -3.30 -15.17 -21.75
C VAL A 207 -2.92 -15.59 -20.33
N LEU A 208 -3.51 -14.95 -19.33
CA LEU A 208 -3.41 -15.37 -17.93
C LEU A 208 -4.53 -16.38 -17.62
N ARG A 209 -4.16 -17.57 -17.14
CA ARG A 209 -5.12 -18.55 -16.63
C ARG A 209 -5.25 -18.41 -15.12
N LEU A 210 -6.48 -18.35 -14.63
CA LEU A 210 -6.79 -18.23 -13.21
C LEU A 210 -7.56 -19.47 -12.76
N GLU A 211 -7.15 -20.06 -11.65
CA GLU A 211 -7.81 -21.21 -11.03
C GLU A 211 -8.35 -20.82 -9.66
N LEU A 212 -9.64 -21.07 -9.42
CA LEU A 212 -10.28 -20.81 -8.14
C LEU A 212 -9.83 -21.82 -7.08
N ILE A 213 -9.26 -21.32 -5.98
CA ILE A 213 -8.93 -22.12 -4.81
C ILE A 213 -10.19 -22.27 -3.96
N ARG A 214 -10.88 -23.41 -4.10
CA ARG A 214 -12.05 -23.73 -3.26
C ARG A 214 -11.59 -24.19 -1.88
N ALA A 215 -12.07 -23.54 -0.82
CA ALA A 215 -11.91 -24.03 0.54
C ALA A 215 -12.74 -25.32 0.72
N GLY A 216 -12.10 -26.50 0.68
CA GLY A 216 -12.75 -27.76 1.06
C GLY A 216 -12.59 -28.99 0.14
N GLN A 217 -11.42 -29.25 -0.46
CA GLN A 217 -11.08 -30.60 -0.97
C GLN A 217 -9.95 -31.27 -0.17
N ALA A 218 -10.07 -31.22 1.15
CA ALA A 218 -9.53 -32.26 2.01
C ALA A 218 -10.71 -33.12 2.48
N LYS A 219 -11.20 -34.03 1.63
CA LYS A 219 -12.06 -35.17 2.02
C LYS A 219 -12.01 -36.23 0.92
N GLU A 220 -11.46 -37.39 1.30
CA GLU A 220 -11.57 -38.71 0.66
C GLU A 220 -11.31 -38.79 -0.87
N VAL A 221 -10.12 -39.25 -1.22
CA VAL A 221 -9.95 -40.07 -2.44
C VAL A 221 -10.72 -41.37 -2.21
N ARG A 222 -12.01 -41.39 -2.53
CA ARG A 222 -12.70 -42.65 -2.84
C ARG A 222 -12.49 -42.90 -4.33
N ASN A 223 -11.62 -43.85 -4.62
CA ASN A 223 -11.59 -44.50 -5.92
C ASN A 223 -12.94 -45.20 -6.14
N THR A 224 -13.81 -44.61 -6.95
CA THR A 224 -14.91 -45.35 -7.57
C THR A 224 -14.78 -45.27 -9.08
N SER A 225 -14.13 -46.29 -9.61
CA SER A 225 -14.21 -46.70 -11.01
C SER A 225 -15.61 -47.21 -11.31
N PHE A 226 -16.27 -46.68 -12.34
CA PHE A 226 -17.45 -47.28 -12.94
C PHE A 226 -17.09 -47.70 -14.38
N ASN A 227 -17.08 -49.01 -14.60
CA ASN A 227 -17.15 -49.60 -15.94
C ASN A 227 -18.60 -49.55 -16.40
N VAL A 228 -18.83 -49.04 -17.61
CA VAL A 228 -20.10 -49.21 -18.31
C VAL A 228 -19.92 -50.39 -19.26
N GLY A 229 -20.69 -51.44 -19.02
CA GLY A 229 -20.84 -52.57 -19.94
C GLY A 229 -21.78 -52.23 -21.08
#